data_AF-A0A3N7GAE5-F1
#
_entry.id   AF-A0A3N7GAE5-F1
#
_cell.length_a   1.000
_cell.length_b   1.000
_cell.length_c   1.000
_cell.angle_alpha   90.00
_cell.angle_beta   90.00
_cell.angle_gamma   90.00
#
_symmetry.space_group_name_H-M   'P 1'
#
loop_
_entity.id
_entity.type
_entity.pdbx_description
1 polymer ?
#
loop_
_entity_poly.entity_id
_entity_poly.type
_entity_poly.pdbx_seq_one_letter_code
_entity_poly.pdbx_strand_id
1 'polypeptide(L)'
;MEAVGEYGGLALDQEKPLDEIGSGYTYFRDDDVVVAKITPCFENGKGALAKGLKNGIAFGTTELHVLRARENMDPGFLFYLTISDAFRDMGEAHMYGAGGQKRVPELFIRDLRSPVPPAEEQRKIALFLDRKTGEIDKLIRKREELLAVQREKRMAMVTHAVTQGFATSTDFTQTSIPWLQKIPAHWRLVPLKWCCH
;
A
#
# COMPACT_ATOMS: atom_id res chain seq x y z
N MET A 1 0.88 -12.27 -2.08
CA MET A 1 1.80 -11.15 -1.76
C MET A 1 1.09 -9.82 -1.52
N GLU A 2 -0.23 -9.72 -1.75
CA GLU A 2 -0.98 -8.46 -1.54
C GLU A 2 -0.99 -7.99 -0.08
N ALA A 3 -0.87 -8.91 0.88
CA ALA A 3 -0.83 -8.61 2.31
C ALA A 3 0.52 -8.04 2.80
N VAL A 4 1.55 -7.96 1.95
CA VAL A 4 2.86 -7.36 2.29
C VAL A 4 3.04 -6.10 1.43
N GLY A 5 3.18 -4.95 2.09
CA GLY A 5 3.35 -3.67 1.40
C GLY A 5 4.75 -3.46 0.82
N GLU A 6 4.87 -2.46 -0.05
CA GLU A 6 6.15 -1.94 -0.52
C GLU A 6 6.71 -1.00 0.57
N TYR A 7 7.95 -1.23 1.00
CA TYR A 7 8.58 -0.48 2.10
C TYR A 7 7.93 -0.64 3.48
N GLY A 8 7.18 -1.72 3.72
CA GLY A 8 6.62 -2.05 5.02
C GLY A 8 5.13 -2.36 5.01
N GLY A 9 4.62 -2.76 6.19
CA GLY A 9 3.20 -2.99 6.43
C GLY A 9 2.74 -4.42 6.13
N LEU A 10 1.88 -4.93 7.01
CA LEU A 10 1.16 -6.19 6.85
C LEU A 10 -0.34 -5.92 6.93
N ALA A 11 -1.09 -6.46 5.95
CA ALA A 11 -2.53 -6.56 6.08
C ALA A 11 -2.87 -7.71 7.05
N LEU A 12 -3.54 -7.37 8.14
CA LEU A 12 -3.95 -8.29 9.21
C LEU A 12 -5.47 -8.51 9.21
N ASP A 13 -6.10 -8.41 8.05
CA ASP A 13 -7.54 -8.46 7.85
C ASP A 13 -8.11 -9.88 7.75
N GLN A 14 -7.24 -10.89 7.71
CA GLN A 14 -7.61 -12.30 7.58
C GLN A 14 -7.14 -13.11 8.78
N GLU A 15 -8.05 -13.87 9.36
CA GLU A 15 -7.80 -14.81 10.45
C GLU A 15 -8.32 -16.19 10.07
N LYS A 16 -7.55 -17.23 10.38
CA LYS A 16 -7.95 -18.63 10.16
C LYS A 16 -7.57 -19.50 11.35
N PRO A 17 -8.38 -20.51 11.70
CA PRO A 17 -8.00 -21.57 12.63
C PRO A 17 -6.71 -22.29 12.17
N LEU A 18 -5.87 -22.69 13.13
CA LEU A 18 -4.56 -23.29 12.82
C LEU A 18 -4.68 -24.64 12.10
N ASP A 19 -5.73 -25.40 12.38
CA ASP A 19 -6.06 -26.68 11.75
C ASP A 19 -6.50 -26.54 10.29
N GLU A 20 -6.94 -25.35 9.86
CA GLU A 20 -7.23 -25.04 8.47
C GLU A 20 -5.98 -24.61 7.66
N ILE A 21 -4.84 -24.43 8.32
CA ILE A 21 -3.58 -24.06 7.67
C ILE A 21 -2.89 -25.32 7.14
N GLY A 22 -3.08 -25.57 5.85
CA GLY A 22 -2.45 -26.69 5.14
C GLY A 22 -0.93 -26.54 4.95
N SER A 23 -0.31 -27.58 4.39
CA SER A 23 1.09 -27.50 3.93
C SER A 23 1.20 -26.47 2.77
N GLY A 24 2.18 -25.58 2.84
CA GLY A 24 2.36 -24.52 1.83
C GLY A 24 2.30 -23.09 2.36
N TYR A 25 2.34 -22.91 3.68
CA TYR A 25 2.55 -21.61 4.31
C TYR A 25 3.87 -21.54 5.06
N THR A 26 4.40 -20.34 5.18
CA THR A 26 5.59 -20.01 5.97
C THR A 26 5.17 -19.32 7.26
N TYR A 27 5.51 -19.94 8.38
CA TYR A 27 5.27 -19.41 9.72
C TYR A 27 6.21 -18.23 10.04
N PHE A 28 5.68 -17.20 10.67
CA PHE A 28 6.42 -16.13 11.32
C PHE A 28 5.66 -15.61 12.55
N ARG A 29 6.33 -14.85 13.40
CA ARG A 29 5.77 -14.31 14.65
C ARG A 29 6.08 -12.83 14.81
N ASP A 30 5.52 -12.22 15.86
CA ASP A 30 5.87 -10.84 16.22
C ASP A 30 7.40 -10.67 16.31
N ASP A 31 7.87 -9.52 15.84
CA ASP A 31 9.28 -9.13 15.69
C ASP A 31 10.11 -9.91 14.66
N ASP A 32 9.49 -10.79 13.87
CA ASP A 32 10.13 -11.31 12.66
C ASP A 32 10.06 -10.27 11.51
N VAL A 33 11.12 -10.21 10.71
CA VAL A 33 11.13 -9.45 9.46
C VAL A 33 10.85 -10.41 8.31
N VAL A 34 9.81 -10.12 7.51
CA VAL A 34 9.47 -10.88 6.31
C VAL A 34 9.92 -10.14 5.06
N VAL A 35 10.54 -10.84 4.13
CA VAL A 35 11.06 -10.27 2.87
C VAL A 35 10.60 -11.13 1.70
N ALA A 36 10.05 -10.53 0.65
CA ALA A 36 9.64 -11.27 -0.55
C ALA A 36 10.84 -11.95 -1.22
N LYS A 37 10.67 -13.17 -1.71
CA LYS A 37 11.75 -13.94 -2.36
C LYS A 37 11.88 -13.68 -3.86
N ILE A 38 10.77 -13.33 -4.51
CA ILE A 38 10.58 -13.46 -5.96
C ILE A 38 10.40 -12.09 -6.65
N THR A 39 10.84 -11.99 -7.91
CA THR A 39 10.58 -10.86 -8.81
C THR A 39 9.07 -10.66 -9.07
N PRO A 40 8.57 -9.43 -9.19
CA PRO A 40 9.26 -8.14 -8.94
C PRO A 40 9.20 -7.72 -7.46
N CYS A 41 8.61 -8.54 -6.59
CA CYS A 41 8.29 -8.12 -5.23
C CYS A 41 9.52 -7.88 -4.37
N PHE A 42 10.58 -8.70 -4.50
CA PHE A 42 11.85 -8.42 -3.84
C PHE A 42 12.45 -7.09 -4.32
N GLU A 43 12.49 -6.89 -5.65
CA GLU A 43 13.05 -5.71 -6.31
C GLU A 43 12.31 -4.43 -5.91
N ASN A 44 10.99 -4.50 -5.69
CA ASN A 44 10.18 -3.39 -5.20
C ASN A 44 10.30 -3.15 -3.68
N GLY A 45 11.13 -3.92 -2.97
CA GLY A 45 11.28 -3.80 -1.51
C GLY A 45 10.04 -4.26 -0.74
N LYS A 46 9.30 -5.25 -1.24
CA LYS A 46 8.21 -5.86 -0.48
C LYS A 46 8.78 -6.64 0.71
N GLY A 47 8.48 -6.13 1.88
CA GLY A 47 8.87 -6.71 3.15
C GLY A 47 8.19 -5.95 4.28
N ALA A 48 8.18 -6.56 5.46
CA ALA A 48 7.55 -5.96 6.62
C ALA A 48 8.18 -6.46 7.91
N LEU A 49 8.17 -5.60 8.93
CA LEU A 49 8.34 -6.01 10.32
C LEU A 49 6.99 -6.48 10.87
N ALA A 50 6.91 -7.74 11.31
CA ALA A 50 5.72 -8.29 11.90
C ALA A 50 5.47 -7.69 13.29
N LYS A 51 4.34 -7.00 13.46
CA LYS A 51 3.90 -6.44 14.73
C LYS A 51 2.39 -6.53 14.89
N GLY A 52 1.96 -6.81 16.11
CA GLY A 52 0.55 -6.83 16.48
C GLY A 52 -0.20 -8.02 15.89
N LEU A 53 0.49 -9.15 15.69
CA LEU A 53 -0.14 -10.36 15.18
C LEU A 53 -1.11 -10.95 16.21
N LYS A 54 -2.24 -11.50 15.75
CA LYS A 54 -3.16 -12.23 16.64
C LYS A 54 -2.46 -13.46 17.20
N ASN A 55 -2.51 -13.62 18.53
CA ASN A 55 -1.77 -14.65 19.27
C ASN A 55 -0.25 -14.61 19.03
N GLY A 56 0.28 -13.51 18.50
CA GLY A 56 1.69 -13.31 18.20
C GLY A 56 2.21 -14.11 17.00
N ILE A 57 1.35 -14.70 16.17
CA ILE A 57 1.76 -15.58 15.07
C ILE A 57 1.00 -15.29 13.77
N ALA A 58 1.64 -15.60 12.64
CA ALA A 58 1.02 -15.52 11.32
C ALA A 58 1.66 -16.52 10.35
N PHE A 59 0.95 -16.75 9.25
CA PHE A 59 1.33 -17.67 8.19
C PHE A 59 1.22 -16.95 6.85
N GLY A 60 2.32 -16.92 6.12
CA GLY A 60 2.42 -16.27 4.82
C GLY A 60 2.67 -17.27 3.70
N THR A 61 2.78 -16.78 2.47
CA THR A 61 3.18 -17.61 1.32
C THR A 61 4.61 -18.17 1.49
N THR A 62 4.91 -19.28 0.84
CA THR A 62 6.27 -19.86 0.75
C THR A 62 7.29 -18.97 0.06
N GLU A 63 6.83 -17.96 -0.68
CA GLU A 63 7.66 -16.94 -1.35
C GLU A 63 8.13 -15.82 -0.41
N LEU A 64 8.22 -16.08 0.91
CA LEU A 64 8.76 -15.16 1.92
C LEU A 64 10.00 -15.74 2.61
N HIS A 65 11.07 -14.95 2.69
CA HIS A 65 12.15 -15.16 3.66
C HIS A 65 11.70 -14.62 5.01
N VAL A 66 11.92 -15.37 6.08
CA VAL A 66 11.63 -14.94 7.45
C VAL A 66 12.96 -14.77 8.18
N LEU A 67 13.26 -13.53 8.57
CA LEU A 67 14.47 -13.15 9.25
C LEU A 67 14.13 -12.84 10.71
N ARG A 68 14.67 -13.63 11.63
CA ARG A 68 14.48 -13.45 13.06
C ARG A 68 15.72 -12.82 13.68
N ALA A 69 15.54 -11.64 14.28
CA ALA A 69 16.61 -10.95 14.98
C ALA A 69 17.12 -11.76 16.18
N ARG A 70 18.44 -11.74 16.40
CA ARG A 70 19.12 -12.31 17.58
C ARG A 70 19.47 -11.19 18.56
N GLU A 71 20.02 -11.53 19.73
CA GLU A 71 20.29 -10.59 20.85
C GLU A 71 21.00 -9.28 20.46
N ASN A 72 21.87 -9.29 19.44
CA ASN A 72 22.64 -8.12 19.00
C ASN A 72 22.05 -7.38 17.78
N MET A 73 20.79 -7.67 17.45
CA MET A 73 20.10 -7.08 16.29
C MET A 73 18.73 -6.54 16.73
N ASP A 74 18.48 -5.26 16.48
CA ASP A 74 17.15 -4.68 16.63
C ASP A 74 16.27 -5.08 15.43
N PRO A 75 15.05 -5.61 15.63
CA PRO A 75 14.15 -6.00 14.54
C PRO A 75 13.78 -4.85 13.60
N GLY A 76 13.62 -3.63 14.13
CA GLY A 76 13.33 -2.44 13.34
C GLY A 76 14.52 -2.06 12.45
N PHE A 77 15.73 -2.08 13.01
CA PHE A 77 16.94 -1.87 12.23
C PHE A 77 17.12 -2.93 11.15
N LEU A 78 16.89 -4.21 11.47
CA LEU A 78 16.94 -5.31 10.50
C LEU A 78 15.92 -5.09 9.36
N PHE A 79 14.71 -4.66 9.68
CA PHE A 79 13.72 -4.30 8.67
C PHE A 79 14.23 -3.19 7.74
N TYR A 80 14.70 -2.07 8.30
CA TYR A 80 15.24 -0.96 7.51
C TYR A 80 16.46 -1.35 6.67
N LEU A 81 17.29 -2.28 7.15
CA LEU A 81 18.38 -2.85 6.37
C LEU A 81 17.84 -3.60 5.14
N THR A 82 16.79 -4.43 5.30
CA THR A 82 16.23 -5.24 4.21
C THR A 82 15.47 -4.44 3.15
N ILE A 83 15.00 -3.24 3.46
CA ILE A 83 14.34 -2.37 2.49
C ILE A 83 15.29 -1.31 1.89
N SER A 84 16.55 -1.27 2.33
CA SER A 84 17.55 -0.36 1.77
C SER A 84 17.91 -0.73 0.33
N ASP A 85 18.20 0.29 -0.48
CA ASP A 85 18.63 0.10 -1.87
C ASP A 85 19.88 -0.78 -1.96
N ALA A 86 20.87 -0.56 -1.10
CA ALA A 86 22.10 -1.35 -1.08
C ALA A 86 21.83 -2.86 -0.88
N PHE A 87 20.94 -3.23 0.04
CA PHE A 87 20.58 -4.63 0.24
C PHE A 87 19.82 -5.20 -0.96
N ARG A 88 18.87 -4.43 -1.51
CA ARG A 88 18.06 -4.84 -2.66
C ARG A 88 18.91 -5.03 -3.92
N ASP A 89 19.79 -4.09 -4.23
CA ASP A 89 20.68 -4.14 -5.40
C ASP A 89 21.59 -5.37 -5.32
N MET A 90 22.16 -5.63 -4.14
CA MET A 90 22.95 -6.84 -3.92
C MET A 90 22.09 -8.10 -4.07
N GLY A 91 20.88 -8.13 -3.52
CA GLY A 91 20.00 -9.29 -3.61
C GLY A 91 19.56 -9.57 -5.05
N GLU A 92 19.21 -8.53 -5.81
CA GLU A 92 18.81 -8.61 -7.21
C GLU A 92 19.93 -9.22 -8.06
N ALA A 93 21.18 -8.79 -7.84
CA ALA A 93 22.35 -9.33 -8.51
C ALA A 93 22.58 -10.84 -8.22
N HIS A 94 22.10 -11.34 -7.08
CA HIS A 94 22.18 -12.75 -6.70
C HIS A 94 20.93 -13.57 -7.08
N MET A 95 19.91 -12.94 -7.67
CA MET A 95 18.68 -13.65 -8.04
C MET A 95 18.95 -14.66 -9.16
N TYR A 96 18.37 -15.85 -9.01
CA TYR A 96 18.48 -16.94 -9.99
C TYR A 96 17.08 -17.37 -10.47
N GLY A 97 17.02 -17.91 -11.68
CA GLY A 97 15.78 -18.36 -12.31
C GLY A 97 15.67 -17.89 -13.76
N ALA A 98 14.63 -18.36 -14.46
CA ALA A 98 14.36 -18.05 -15.86
C ALA A 98 12.91 -17.60 -16.05
N GLY A 99 12.58 -17.04 -17.22
CA GLY A 99 11.20 -16.69 -17.57
C GLY A 99 10.55 -15.60 -16.72
N GLY A 100 11.34 -14.64 -16.20
CA GLY A 100 10.84 -13.50 -15.41
C GLY A 100 10.49 -13.82 -13.95
N GLN A 101 10.64 -15.08 -13.52
CA GLN A 101 10.43 -15.49 -12.13
C GLN A 101 11.76 -15.87 -11.48
N LYS A 102 12.55 -14.86 -11.12
CA LYS A 102 13.78 -15.06 -10.37
C LYS A 102 13.53 -15.04 -8.87
N ARG A 103 14.39 -15.71 -8.11
CA ARG A 103 14.34 -15.76 -6.64
C ARG A 103 15.67 -15.39 -6.03
N VAL A 104 15.63 -14.69 -4.90
CA VAL A 104 16.79 -14.45 -4.04
C VAL A 104 17.12 -15.73 -3.27
N PRO A 105 18.33 -16.30 -3.41
CA PRO A 105 18.72 -17.48 -2.64
C PRO A 105 18.70 -17.20 -1.14
N GLU A 106 18.33 -18.20 -0.35
CA GLU A 106 18.47 -18.12 1.12
C GLU A 106 19.93 -17.91 1.54
N LEU A 107 20.88 -18.48 0.80
CA LEU A 107 22.32 -18.29 1.01
C LEU A 107 22.74 -16.82 0.97
N PHE A 108 22.17 -16.03 0.06
CA PHE A 108 22.46 -14.60 -0.01
C PHE A 108 22.06 -13.89 1.28
N ILE A 109 20.86 -14.17 1.80
CA ILE A 109 20.35 -13.58 3.04
C ILE A 109 21.24 -13.97 4.23
N ARG A 110 21.62 -15.26 4.30
CA ARG A 110 22.40 -15.79 5.42
C ARG A 110 23.84 -15.27 5.45
N ASP A 111 24.45 -15.11 4.29
CA ASP A 111 25.87 -14.79 4.16
C ASP A 111 26.12 -13.28 3.96
N LEU A 112 25.05 -12.45 3.97
CA LEU A 112 25.12 -11.01 3.89
C LEU A 112 26.02 -10.43 5.00
N ARG A 113 27.03 -9.66 4.60
CA ARG A 113 27.87 -8.89 5.52
C ARG A 113 27.48 -7.43 5.45
N SER A 114 26.99 -6.89 6.56
CA SER A 114 26.65 -5.48 6.71
C SER A 114 27.32 -4.91 7.96
N PRO A 115 27.78 -3.65 7.96
CA PRO A 115 28.20 -2.99 9.20
C PRO A 115 27.01 -2.89 10.16
N VAL A 116 27.11 -3.54 11.31
CA VAL A 116 26.07 -3.52 12.35
C VAL A 116 26.56 -2.65 13.50
N PRO A 117 25.96 -1.46 13.73
CA PRO A 117 26.33 -0.60 14.85
C PRO A 117 25.88 -1.20 16.19
N PRO A 118 26.29 -0.64 17.34
CA PRO A 118 25.82 -1.09 18.65
C PRO A 118 24.29 -1.03 18.77
N ALA A 119 23.70 -1.91 19.59
CA ALA A 119 22.24 -2.05 19.70
C ALA A 119 21.49 -0.75 20.03
N GLU A 120 22.09 0.13 20.85
CA GLU A 120 21.51 1.43 21.17
C GLU A 120 21.40 2.33 19.94
N GLU A 121 22.43 2.33 19.08
CA GLU A 121 22.46 3.10 17.85
C GLU A 121 21.51 2.51 16.80
N GLN A 122 21.44 1.18 16.68
CA GLN A 122 20.45 0.50 15.84
C GLN A 122 19.02 0.98 16.17
N ARG A 123 18.67 0.99 17.47
CA ARG A 123 17.35 1.43 17.95
C ARG A 123 17.11 2.92 17.66
N LYS A 124 18.11 3.78 17.82
CA LYS A 124 18.01 5.21 17.49
C LYS A 124 17.75 5.42 15.99
N ILE A 125 18.45 4.67 15.13
CA ILE A 125 18.26 4.70 13.68
C ILE A 125 16.84 4.27 13.32
N ALA A 126 16.39 3.11 13.83
CA ALA A 126 15.06 2.58 13.55
C ALA A 126 13.96 3.56 13.99
N LEU A 127 14.04 4.12 15.20
CA LEU A 127 13.07 5.11 15.70
C LEU A 127 13.07 6.40 14.88
N PHE A 128 14.24 6.85 14.43
CA PHE A 128 14.33 8.02 13.57
C PHE A 128 13.62 7.78 12.24
N LEU A 129 13.85 6.62 11.63
CA LEU A 129 13.23 6.23 10.37
C LEU A 129 11.72 6.05 10.54
N ASP A 130 11.25 5.36 11.58
CA ASP A 130 9.82 5.20 11.89
C ASP A 130 9.10 6.56 12.02
N ARG A 131 9.74 7.53 12.68
CA ARG A 131 9.17 8.88 12.79
C ARG A 131 9.07 9.54 11.41
N LYS A 132 10.10 9.41 10.58
CA LYS A 132 10.15 10.07 9.27
C LYS A 132 9.21 9.44 8.26
N THR A 133 9.14 8.13 8.20
CA THR A 133 8.18 7.40 7.35
C THR A 133 6.76 7.68 7.83
N GLY A 134 6.50 7.68 9.14
CA GLY A 134 5.19 8.03 9.68
C GLY A 134 4.76 9.48 9.43
N GLU A 135 5.69 10.43 9.34
CA GLU A 135 5.40 11.81 8.90
C GLU A 135 4.96 11.83 7.42
N ILE A 136 5.64 11.07 6.55
CA ILE A 136 5.31 10.95 5.12
C ILE A 136 3.93 10.31 4.93
N ASP A 137 3.63 9.22 5.64
CA ASP A 137 2.35 8.51 5.54
C ASP A 137 1.17 9.42 5.92
N LYS A 138 1.33 10.24 6.97
CA LYS A 138 0.32 11.24 7.35
C LYS A 138 0.08 12.24 6.23
N LEU A 139 1.14 12.71 5.57
CA LEU A 139 1.03 13.64 4.44
C LEU A 139 0.35 13.00 3.23
N ILE A 140 0.68 11.74 2.91
CA ILE A 140 0.05 10.96 1.85
C ILE A 140 -1.44 10.82 2.12
N ARG A 141 -1.82 10.35 3.31
CA ARG A 141 -3.23 10.22 3.70
C ARG A 141 -3.98 11.55 3.61
N LYS A 142 -3.34 12.65 4.05
CA LYS A 142 -4.00 13.96 3.98
C LYS A 142 -4.22 14.42 2.55
N ARG A 143 -3.27 14.16 1.65
CA ARG A 143 -3.39 14.44 0.23
C ARG A 143 -4.54 13.65 -0.41
N GLU A 144 -4.68 12.37 -0.08
CA GLU A 144 -5.77 11.53 -0.59
C GLU A 144 -7.15 12.00 -0.14
N GLU A 145 -7.29 12.39 1.13
CA GLU A 145 -8.51 13.01 1.66
C GLU A 145 -8.87 14.28 0.88
N LEU A 146 -7.89 15.16 0.62
CA LEU A 146 -8.11 16.39 -0.13
C LEU A 146 -8.54 16.11 -1.58
N LEU A 147 -7.92 15.13 -2.23
CA LEU A 147 -8.30 14.73 -3.60
C LEU A 147 -9.73 14.18 -3.65
N ALA A 148 -10.14 13.39 -2.65
CA ALA A 148 -11.49 12.86 -2.56
C ALA A 148 -12.52 14.01 -2.45
N VAL A 149 -12.30 14.95 -1.53
CA VAL A 149 -13.16 16.13 -1.35
C VAL A 149 -13.19 17.00 -2.61
N GLN A 150 -12.06 17.15 -3.31
CA GLN A 150 -12.01 17.95 -4.53
C GLN A 150 -12.78 17.29 -5.69
N ARG A 151 -12.75 15.96 -5.79
CA ARG A 151 -13.55 15.20 -6.77
C ARG A 151 -15.05 15.35 -6.48
N GLU A 152 -15.45 15.25 -5.22
CA GLU A 152 -16.85 15.44 -4.80
C GLU A 152 -17.35 16.85 -5.14
N LYS A 153 -16.59 17.89 -4.76
CA LYS A 153 -16.93 19.28 -5.10
C LYS A 153 -17.02 19.52 -6.59
N ARG A 154 -16.10 18.96 -7.38
CA ARG A 154 -16.14 19.06 -8.84
C ARG A 154 -17.39 18.38 -9.40
N MET A 155 -17.73 17.19 -8.91
CA MET A 155 -18.94 16.48 -9.36
C MET A 155 -20.19 17.31 -9.04
N ALA A 156 -20.33 17.80 -7.81
CA ALA A 156 -21.44 18.66 -7.39
C ALA A 156 -21.52 19.94 -8.23
N MET A 157 -20.38 20.58 -8.52
CA MET A 157 -20.33 21.78 -9.37
C MET A 157 -20.75 21.49 -10.81
N VAL A 158 -20.26 20.39 -11.41
CA VAL A 158 -20.67 19.97 -12.76
C VAL A 158 -22.15 19.65 -12.78
N THR A 159 -22.65 18.85 -11.83
CA THR A 159 -24.07 18.53 -11.70
C THR A 159 -24.89 19.81 -11.57
N HIS A 160 -24.49 20.74 -10.72
CA HIS A 160 -25.17 22.03 -10.58
C HIS A 160 -25.15 22.81 -11.89
N ALA A 161 -24.00 22.95 -12.55
CA ALA A 161 -23.87 23.69 -13.79
C ALA A 161 -24.70 23.09 -14.95
N VAL A 162 -24.77 21.77 -15.08
CA VAL A 162 -25.56 21.12 -16.16
C VAL A 162 -27.05 21.02 -15.85
N THR A 163 -27.46 21.13 -14.58
CA THR A 163 -28.88 21.08 -14.17
C THR A 163 -29.50 22.45 -13.95
N GLN A 164 -28.71 23.45 -13.54
CA GLN A 164 -29.15 24.78 -13.12
C GLN A 164 -28.41 25.94 -13.79
N GLY A 165 -27.35 25.66 -14.58
CA GLY A 165 -26.52 26.69 -15.20
C GLY A 165 -25.44 27.25 -14.27
N PHE A 166 -24.58 28.13 -14.80
CA PHE A 166 -23.53 28.81 -14.02
C PHE A 166 -24.00 30.11 -13.36
N ALA A 167 -25.09 30.70 -13.87
CA ALA A 167 -25.71 31.88 -13.28
C ALA A 167 -26.80 31.45 -12.29
N THR A 168 -26.95 32.18 -11.19
CA THR A 168 -28.04 32.01 -10.22
C THR A 168 -29.38 32.34 -10.89
N SER A 169 -29.96 31.39 -11.63
CA SER A 169 -31.32 31.50 -12.13
C SER A 169 -32.26 31.46 -10.93
N THR A 170 -33.03 32.52 -10.72
CA THR A 170 -34.05 32.57 -9.66
C THR A 170 -35.33 31.84 -10.05
N ASP A 171 -35.54 31.65 -11.36
CA ASP A 171 -36.77 31.06 -11.92
C ASP A 171 -36.51 29.66 -12.50
N PHE A 172 -37.36 28.72 -12.11
CA PHE A 172 -37.27 27.30 -12.49
C PHE A 172 -38.60 26.78 -13.02
N THR A 173 -38.55 25.90 -14.02
CA THR A 173 -39.72 25.21 -14.59
C THR A 173 -39.61 23.70 -14.32
N GLN A 174 -40.74 23.04 -14.01
CA GLN A 174 -40.79 21.58 -13.88
C GLN A 174 -40.56 20.90 -15.22
N THR A 175 -39.78 19.81 -15.23
CA THR A 175 -39.59 18.99 -16.42
C THR A 175 -40.36 17.68 -16.34
N SER A 176 -40.55 17.05 -17.49
CA SER A 176 -41.13 15.71 -17.62
C SER A 176 -40.11 14.58 -17.46
N ILE A 177 -38.83 14.89 -17.20
CA ILE A 177 -37.74 13.90 -17.09
C ILE A 177 -37.64 13.43 -15.62
N PRO A 178 -37.84 12.13 -15.31
CA PRO A 178 -37.95 11.64 -13.92
C PRO A 178 -36.76 11.95 -13.02
N TRP A 179 -35.54 11.93 -13.57
CA TRP A 179 -34.31 12.17 -12.82
C TRP A 179 -33.90 13.66 -12.78
N LEU A 180 -34.57 14.54 -13.55
CA LEU A 180 -34.24 15.96 -13.66
C LEU A 180 -35.49 16.81 -13.43
N GLN A 181 -35.91 16.96 -12.18
CA GLN A 181 -37.23 17.51 -11.86
C GLN A 181 -37.41 19.00 -12.24
N LYS A 182 -36.34 19.80 -12.23
CA LYS A 182 -36.38 21.25 -12.47
C LYS A 182 -35.18 21.69 -13.31
N ILE A 183 -35.41 22.65 -14.20
CA ILE A 183 -34.37 23.37 -14.97
C ILE A 183 -34.66 24.88 -14.96
N PRO A 184 -33.67 25.74 -15.25
CA PRO A 184 -33.88 27.18 -15.39
C PRO A 184 -35.00 27.50 -16.37
N ALA A 185 -35.88 28.45 -16.03
CA ALA A 185 -37.08 28.73 -16.82
C ALA A 185 -36.80 29.20 -18.25
N HIS A 186 -35.62 29.78 -18.50
CA HIS A 186 -35.17 30.23 -19.81
C HIS A 186 -34.59 29.09 -20.68
N TRP A 187 -34.40 27.88 -20.15
CA TRP A 187 -33.93 26.71 -20.91
C TRP A 187 -35.09 26.00 -21.60
N ARG A 188 -34.84 25.47 -22.81
CA ARG A 188 -35.83 24.73 -23.60
C ARG A 188 -35.35 23.30 -23.84
N LEU A 189 -36.24 22.33 -23.65
CA LEU A 189 -36.01 20.93 -24.05
C LEU A 189 -36.16 20.80 -25.57
N VAL A 190 -35.14 20.29 -26.24
CA VAL A 190 -35.10 20.08 -27.69
C VAL A 190 -34.62 18.65 -28.01
N PRO A 191 -35.18 17.96 -29.02
CA PRO A 191 -34.70 16.62 -29.38
C PRO A 191 -33.29 16.68 -29.97
N LEU A 192 -32.43 15.73 -29.61
CA LEU A 192 -31.00 15.73 -29.99
C LEU A 192 -30.75 15.88 -31.50
N LYS A 193 -31.62 15.31 -32.34
CA LYS A 193 -31.55 15.40 -33.82
C LYS A 193 -31.64 16.84 -34.38
N TRP A 194 -32.01 17.82 -33.56
CA TRP A 194 -32.10 19.24 -33.93
C TRP A 194 -30.85 20.02 -33.50
N CYS A 195 -29.98 19.43 -32.67
CA CYS A 195 -28.79 20.07 -32.11
C CYS A 195 -27.48 19.55 -32.71
N CYS A 196 -27.48 18.35 -33.27
CA CYS A 196 -26.31 17.71 -33.85
C CYS A 196 -26.59 17.34 -35.31
N HIS A 197 -25.60 17.57 -36.18
CA HIS A 197 -25.69 17.31 -37.62
C HIS A 197 -25.24 15.89 -37.99
#